data_AF-A0A6P5T318-F1
#
_entry.id   AF-A0A6P5T318-F1
#
_cell.length_a   1.000
_cell.length_b   1.000
_cell.length_c   1.000
_cell.angle_alpha   90.00
_cell.angle_beta   90.00
_cell.angle_gamma   90.00
#
_symmetry.space_group_name_H-M   'P 1'
#
loop_
_entity.id
_entity.type
_entity.pdbx_description
1 polymer ?
#
loop_
_entity_poly.entity_id
_entity_poly.type
_entity_poly.pdbx_seq_one_letter_code
_entity_poly.pdbx_strand_id
1 'polypeptide(L)'
;MEDNYNGDDDQNKGIVRVCTESQSDEGDVVGEELEQEVLKRTISGHPLYGLLMENHINCLKVGLGENIGEIGVTSIEKDKLKAAAIPTSSDLDQFMEAYCDALNKLKEAIEDPIKETTSFITDMYAQLEDLSASKKPH
;
A
#
# COMPACT_ATOMS: atom_id res chain seq x y z
N MET A 1 1.13 -34.08 51.75
CA MET A 1 2.52 -34.07 51.28
C MET A 1 2.52 -34.13 49.78
N GLU A 2 2.57 -33.03 49.02
CA GLU A 2 2.76 -31.59 49.27
C GLU A 2 1.94 -30.82 48.20
N ASP A 3 1.50 -29.57 48.33
CA ASP A 3 1.53 -28.63 49.47
C ASP A 3 0.36 -27.60 49.34
N ASN A 4 0.25 -26.66 50.28
CA ASN A 4 -0.53 -25.42 50.16
C ASN A 4 0.41 -24.26 49.75
N TYR A 5 -0.06 -23.32 48.93
CA TYR A 5 0.32 -21.92 49.11
C TYR A 5 -0.82 -20.97 48.76
N ASN A 6 -1.13 -20.08 49.71
CA ASN A 6 -2.16 -19.06 49.61
C ASN A 6 -1.71 -17.89 48.72
N GLY A 7 -2.70 -17.18 48.16
CA GLY A 7 -2.54 -15.88 47.53
C GLY A 7 -3.76 -15.02 47.86
N ASP A 8 -3.78 -14.48 49.08
CA ASP A 8 -4.81 -13.55 49.54
C ASP A 8 -4.70 -12.21 48.79
N ASP A 9 -5.83 -11.60 48.42
CA ASP A 9 -6.31 -10.36 49.07
C ASP A 9 -7.61 -9.88 48.40
N ASP A 10 -8.69 -9.95 49.17
CA ASP A 10 -10.01 -9.43 48.81
C ASP A 10 -10.36 -8.33 49.82
N GLN A 11 -10.29 -7.04 49.44
CA GLN A 11 -11.15 -6.00 50.04
C GLN A 11 -11.14 -4.60 49.37
N ASN A 12 -12.35 -4.24 48.90
CA ASN A 12 -13.10 -3.06 49.34
C ASN A 12 -12.94 -1.68 48.64
N LYS A 13 -13.90 -1.40 47.76
CA LYS A 13 -14.70 -0.16 47.58
C LYS A 13 -14.03 1.20 47.88
N GLY A 14 -13.82 1.96 46.79
CA GLY A 14 -13.88 3.43 46.81
C GLY A 14 -14.79 3.94 45.69
N ILE A 15 -15.96 4.52 46.03
CA ILE A 15 -16.82 5.17 45.03
C ILE A 15 -16.20 6.53 44.68
N VAL A 16 -15.70 6.68 43.46
CA VAL A 16 -15.42 8.00 42.87
C VAL A 16 -16.35 8.19 41.68
N ARG A 17 -17.37 9.02 41.89
CA ARG A 17 -18.25 9.51 40.83
C ARG A 17 -17.49 10.55 39.99
N VAL A 18 -16.75 10.10 38.98
CA VAL A 18 -16.34 10.99 37.89
C VAL A 18 -17.52 11.13 36.93
N CYS A 19 -18.27 12.22 37.09
CA CYS A 19 -19.01 12.80 35.99
C CYS A 19 -18.02 13.64 35.17
N THR A 20 -17.34 13.03 34.20
CA THR A 20 -16.88 13.77 33.03
C THR A 20 -18.00 13.73 32.02
N GLU A 21 -18.50 14.91 31.69
CA GLU A 21 -19.58 15.11 30.74
C GLU A 21 -19.22 14.47 29.40
N SER A 22 -20.11 13.65 28.86
CA SER A 22 -20.14 13.36 27.42
C SER A 22 -20.55 14.64 26.71
N GLN A 23 -19.63 15.58 26.55
CA GLN A 23 -19.85 16.71 25.66
C GLN A 23 -19.88 16.17 24.24
N SER A 24 -21.07 16.29 23.66
CA SER A 24 -21.42 15.93 22.29
C SER A 24 -20.47 16.58 21.29
N ASP A 25 -19.78 15.76 20.50
CA ASP A 25 -19.10 16.19 19.28
C ASP A 25 -19.71 15.48 18.06
N GLU A 26 -21.01 15.72 17.86
CA GLU A 26 -21.74 15.34 16.64
C GLU A 26 -21.64 16.45 15.55
N GLY A 27 -20.70 17.40 15.71
CA GLY A 27 -20.55 18.56 14.83
C GLY A 27 -19.47 18.42 13.76
N ASP A 28 -18.38 17.68 14.03
CA ASP A 28 -17.17 17.70 13.21
C ASP A 28 -17.12 16.65 12.09
N VAL A 29 -17.75 15.48 12.30
CA VAL A 29 -17.71 14.34 11.35
C VAL A 29 -18.22 14.70 9.95
N VAL A 30 -19.20 15.60 9.86
CA VAL A 30 -19.77 16.05 8.59
C VAL A 30 -18.80 16.96 7.82
N GLY A 31 -17.91 17.67 8.52
CA GLY A 31 -16.84 18.47 7.91
C GLY A 31 -15.76 17.59 7.29
N GLU A 32 -15.21 16.65 8.06
CA GLU A 32 -14.14 15.74 7.62
C GLU A 32 -14.51 14.93 6.36
N GLU A 33 -15.78 14.49 6.23
CA GLU A 33 -16.24 13.72 5.06
C GLU A 33 -16.39 14.59 3.80
N LEU A 34 -16.92 15.82 3.94
CA LEU A 34 -17.06 16.76 2.83
C LEU A 34 -15.68 17.22 2.30
N GLU A 35 -14.73 17.47 3.20
CA GLU A 35 -13.35 17.81 2.80
C GLU A 35 -12.66 16.65 2.06
N GLN A 36 -12.86 15.40 2.50
CA GLN A 36 -12.38 14.22 1.79
C GLN A 36 -12.98 14.09 0.38
N GLU A 37 -14.28 14.33 0.21
CA GLU A 37 -14.93 14.28 -1.11
C GLU A 37 -14.49 15.43 -2.03
N VAL A 38 -14.24 16.63 -1.49
CA VAL A 38 -13.62 17.73 -2.24
C VAL A 38 -12.19 17.37 -2.65
N LEU A 39 -11.38 16.82 -1.74
CA LEU A 39 -10.01 16.40 -2.03
C LEU A 39 -9.96 15.31 -3.12
N LYS A 40 -10.78 14.25 -2.99
CA LYS A 40 -10.92 13.20 -4.01
C LYS A 40 -11.31 13.77 -5.37
N ARG A 41 -12.27 14.70 -5.42
CA ARG A 41 -12.70 15.35 -6.66
C ARG A 41 -11.58 16.20 -7.28
N THR A 42 -10.83 16.94 -6.47
CA THR A 42 -9.70 17.76 -6.93
C THR A 42 -8.59 16.90 -7.52
N ILE A 43 -8.23 15.79 -6.86
CA ILE A 43 -7.22 14.84 -7.35
C ILE A 43 -7.71 14.12 -8.62
N SER A 44 -8.92 13.55 -8.61
CA SER A 44 -9.45 12.76 -9.75
C SER A 44 -9.84 13.60 -10.97
N GLY A 45 -10.15 14.89 -10.78
CA GLY A 45 -10.41 15.85 -11.86
C GLY A 45 -9.16 16.45 -12.51
N HIS A 46 -7.96 16.13 -11.99
CA HIS A 46 -6.71 16.69 -12.47
C HIS A 46 -6.28 16.09 -13.83
N PRO A 47 -5.76 16.88 -14.79
CA PRO A 47 -5.42 16.39 -16.14
C PRO A 47 -4.46 15.19 -16.18
N LEU A 48 -3.51 15.11 -15.24
CA LEU A 48 -2.53 14.01 -15.16
C LEU A 48 -3.05 12.77 -14.41
N TYR A 49 -4.24 12.79 -13.79
CA TYR A 49 -4.72 11.67 -12.96
C TYR A 49 -4.81 10.34 -13.74
N GLY A 50 -5.28 10.39 -15.00
CA GLY A 50 -5.33 9.21 -15.87
C GLY A 50 -3.95 8.62 -16.16
N LEU A 51 -2.97 9.47 -16.48
CA LEU A 51 -1.58 9.07 -16.73
C LEU A 51 -0.92 8.47 -15.47
N LEU A 52 -1.19 9.07 -14.30
CA LEU A 52 -0.69 8.56 -13.03
C LEU A 52 -1.22 7.15 -12.75
N MET A 53 -2.53 6.93 -12.92
CA MET A 53 -3.16 5.61 -12.78
C MET A 53 -2.61 4.58 -13.79
N GLU A 54 -2.42 4.98 -15.05
CA GLU A 54 -1.82 4.12 -16.08
C GLU A 54 -0.39 3.70 -15.71
N ASN A 55 0.46 4.66 -15.33
CA ASN A 55 1.84 4.39 -14.92
C ASN A 55 1.89 3.48 -13.68
N HIS A 56 0.95 3.66 -12.74
CA HIS A 56 0.86 2.83 -11.53
C HIS A 56 0.50 1.38 -11.88
N ILE A 57 -0.52 1.18 -12.71
CA ILE A 57 -0.91 -0.16 -13.20
C ILE A 57 0.24 -0.80 -13.99
N ASN A 58 0.96 -0.04 -14.81
CA ASN A 58 2.11 -0.53 -15.56
C ASN A 58 3.28 -0.96 -14.66
N CYS A 59 3.52 -0.29 -13.53
CA CYS A 59 4.47 -0.75 -12.51
C CYS A 59 4.05 -2.10 -11.90
N LEU A 60 2.78 -2.23 -11.53
CA LEU A 60 2.24 -3.48 -10.96
C LEU A 60 2.33 -4.64 -11.96
N LYS A 61 2.03 -4.40 -13.25
CA LYS A 61 2.20 -5.40 -14.33
C LYS A 61 3.63 -5.92 -14.45
N VAL A 62 4.62 -5.03 -14.38
CA VAL A 62 6.04 -5.41 -14.47
C VAL A 62 6.49 -6.16 -13.22
N GLY A 63 6.09 -5.74 -12.02
CA GLY A 63 6.52 -6.36 -10.76
C GLY A 63 5.79 -7.65 -10.36
N LEU A 64 4.52 -7.82 -10.77
CA LEU A 64 3.63 -8.88 -10.28
C LEU A 64 3.05 -9.77 -11.40
N GLY A 65 3.33 -9.46 -12.66
CA GLY A 65 2.81 -10.18 -13.82
C GLY A 65 1.29 -10.04 -13.97
N GLU A 66 0.60 -11.12 -14.34
CA GLU A 66 -0.85 -11.12 -14.57
C GLU A 66 -1.69 -11.21 -13.27
N ASN A 67 -1.07 -11.41 -12.11
CA ASN A 67 -1.76 -11.62 -10.82
C ASN A 67 -2.32 -10.34 -10.16
N ILE A 68 -2.55 -9.28 -10.95
CA ILE A 68 -3.03 -7.97 -10.45
C ILE A 68 -4.40 -8.07 -9.78
N GLY A 69 -5.22 -9.05 -10.17
CA GLY A 69 -6.53 -9.30 -9.55
C GLY A 69 -6.45 -9.79 -8.10
N GLU A 70 -5.31 -10.31 -7.64
CA GLU A 70 -5.09 -10.71 -6.24
C GLU A 70 -4.53 -9.57 -5.37
N ILE A 71 -4.19 -8.42 -5.99
CA ILE A 71 -4.07 -7.14 -5.30
C ILE A 71 -5.49 -6.64 -4.95
N GLY A 72 -6.20 -7.43 -4.15
CA GLY A 72 -7.30 -6.91 -3.36
C GLY A 72 -6.78 -5.69 -2.64
N VAL A 73 -7.60 -4.63 -2.60
CA VAL A 73 -7.32 -3.44 -1.80
C VAL A 73 -7.11 -3.92 -0.37
N THR A 74 -5.85 -4.16 0.01
CA THR A 74 -5.49 -4.39 1.39
C THR A 74 -5.92 -3.11 2.06
N SER A 75 -6.98 -3.24 2.85
CA SER A 75 -7.59 -2.10 3.50
C SER A 75 -6.58 -1.61 4.51
N ILE A 76 -5.65 -0.76 4.07
CA ILE A 76 -4.77 0.02 4.91
C ILE A 76 -5.71 0.60 5.95
N GLU A 77 -5.51 0.15 7.19
CA GLU A 77 -6.34 0.54 8.30
C GLU A 77 -6.37 2.06 8.25
N LYS A 78 -7.58 2.64 8.20
CA LYS A 78 -7.75 4.09 8.14
C LYS A 78 -7.41 4.66 9.52
N ASP A 79 -6.13 4.60 9.87
CA ASP A 79 -5.50 5.55 10.77
C ASP A 79 -6.04 6.91 10.37
N LYS A 80 -6.67 7.60 11.33
CA LYS A 80 -7.28 8.91 11.11
C LYS A 80 -6.21 9.87 10.62
N LEU A 81 -6.05 9.94 9.30
CA LEU A 81 -5.37 11.00 8.57
C LEU A 81 -6.11 12.27 8.96
N LYS A 82 -5.56 12.99 9.93
CA LYS A 82 -6.04 14.30 10.37
C LYS A 82 -6.25 15.13 9.11
N ALA A 83 -7.40 15.81 9.01
CA ALA A 83 -7.78 16.62 7.87
C ALA A 83 -6.58 17.46 7.38
N ALA A 84 -6.00 17.03 6.27
CA ALA A 84 -4.91 17.74 5.64
C ALA A 84 -5.52 18.89 4.85
N ALA A 85 -4.95 20.09 4.97
CA ALA A 85 -5.42 21.24 4.23
C ALA A 85 -5.50 20.90 2.73
N ILE A 86 -6.60 21.32 2.08
CA ILE A 86 -6.80 21.10 0.65
C ILE A 86 -5.58 21.67 -0.10
N PRO A 87 -4.87 20.87 -0.92
CA PRO A 87 -3.65 21.31 -1.58
C PRO A 87 -3.94 22.47 -2.52
N THR A 88 -2.98 23.39 -2.68
CA THR A 88 -3.09 24.39 -3.75
C THR A 88 -2.93 23.69 -5.10
N SER A 89 -3.38 24.34 -6.19
CA SER A 89 -3.21 23.76 -7.53
C SER A 89 -1.74 23.45 -7.81
N SER A 90 -0.83 24.37 -7.47
CA SER A 90 0.61 24.20 -7.69
C SER A 90 1.21 23.02 -6.90
N ASP A 91 0.73 22.75 -5.68
CA ASP A 91 1.21 21.60 -4.90
C ASP A 91 0.73 20.28 -5.52
N LEU A 92 -0.51 20.26 -6.02
CA LEU A 92 -1.08 19.10 -6.70
C LEU A 92 -0.43 18.86 -8.06
N ASP A 93 -0.20 19.92 -8.85
CA ASP A 93 0.49 19.85 -10.14
C ASP A 93 1.87 19.19 -9.95
N GLN A 94 2.68 19.72 -9.01
CA GLN A 94 4.01 19.20 -8.68
C GLN A 94 3.96 17.75 -8.15
N PHE A 95 2.98 17.42 -7.29
CA PHE A 95 2.80 16.04 -6.82
C PHE A 95 2.52 15.09 -7.97
N MET A 96 1.61 15.45 -8.88
CA MET A 96 1.19 14.59 -9.99
C MET A 96 2.32 14.34 -10.98
N GLU A 97 3.10 15.38 -11.30
CA GLU A 97 4.32 15.26 -12.11
C GLU A 97 5.35 14.36 -11.44
N ALA A 98 5.74 14.67 -10.20
CA ALA A 98 6.76 13.92 -9.47
C ALA A 98 6.39 12.44 -9.25
N TYR A 99 5.10 12.14 -9.05
CA TYR A 99 4.61 10.77 -8.89
C TYR A 99 4.65 10.00 -10.21
N CYS A 100 4.26 10.62 -11.34
CA CYS A 100 4.41 10.01 -12.67
C CYS A 100 5.89 9.69 -12.98
N ASP A 101 6.78 10.64 -12.68
CA ASP A 101 8.22 10.49 -12.84
C ASP A 101 8.81 9.35 -11.98
N ALA A 102 8.37 9.26 -10.73
CA ALA A 102 8.80 8.21 -9.80
C ALA A 102 8.33 6.82 -10.26
N LEU A 103 7.08 6.70 -10.73
CA LEU A 103 6.55 5.46 -11.30
C LEU A 103 7.32 5.01 -12.54
N ASN A 104 7.61 5.91 -13.47
CA ASN A 104 8.37 5.56 -14.68
C ASN A 104 9.77 5.03 -14.35
N LYS A 105 10.48 5.70 -13.43
CA LYS A 105 11.80 5.26 -12.94
C LYS A 105 11.72 3.92 -12.20
N LEU A 106 10.66 3.70 -11.42
CA LEU A 106 10.42 2.42 -10.73
C LEU A 106 10.14 1.29 -11.73
N LYS A 107 9.34 1.53 -12.76
CA LYS A 107 9.04 0.57 -13.82
C LYS A 107 10.32 0.10 -14.50
N GLU A 108 11.17 1.03 -14.96
CA GLU A 108 12.45 0.72 -15.60
C GLU A 108 13.37 -0.09 -14.65
N ALA A 109 13.50 0.35 -13.41
CA ALA A 109 14.33 -0.31 -12.40
C ALA A 109 13.87 -1.74 -12.01
N ILE A 110 12.61 -2.11 -12.30
CA ILE A 110 12.10 -3.48 -12.12
C ILE A 110 12.17 -4.27 -13.43
N GLU A 111 11.90 -3.65 -14.58
CA GLU A 111 11.85 -4.30 -15.89
C GLU A 111 13.21 -4.81 -16.35
N ASP A 112 14.27 -4.00 -16.18
CA ASP A 112 15.63 -4.35 -16.58
C ASP A 112 16.16 -5.64 -15.90
N PRO A 113 16.16 -5.77 -14.55
CA PRO A 113 16.65 -7.00 -13.90
C PRO A 113 15.77 -8.22 -14.18
N ILE A 114 14.45 -8.06 -14.38
CA ILE A 114 13.57 -9.17 -14.80
C ILE A 114 13.98 -9.68 -16.19
N LYS A 115 14.21 -8.76 -17.14
CA LYS A 115 14.64 -9.09 -18.50
C LYS A 115 16.02 -9.72 -18.54
N GLU A 116 16.99 -9.18 -17.81
CA GLU A 116 18.35 -9.75 -17.71
C GLU A 116 18.31 -11.17 -17.13
N THR A 117 17.60 -11.36 -16.00
CA THR A 117 17.43 -12.67 -15.37
C THR A 117 16.75 -13.67 -16.29
N THR A 118 15.71 -13.25 -17.02
CA THR A 118 14.98 -14.10 -17.98
C THR A 118 15.87 -14.53 -19.15
N SER A 119 16.69 -13.62 -19.69
CA SER A 119 17.66 -13.95 -20.74
C SER A 119 18.68 -14.97 -20.23
N PHE A 120 19.31 -14.69 -19.08
CA PHE A 120 20.31 -15.58 -18.48
C PHE A 120 19.77 -16.99 -18.24
N ILE A 121 18.55 -17.11 -17.72
CA ILE A 121 17.89 -18.41 -17.48
C ILE A 121 17.64 -19.14 -18.81
N THR A 122 17.13 -18.44 -19.82
CA THR A 122 16.89 -19.00 -21.17
C THR A 122 18.19 -19.50 -21.81
N ASP A 123 19.25 -18.70 -21.74
CA ASP A 123 20.57 -19.02 -22.29
C ASP A 123 21.22 -20.21 -21.56
N MET A 124 21.00 -20.36 -20.26
CA MET A 124 21.41 -21.54 -19.49
C MET A 124 20.64 -22.80 -19.90
N TYR A 125 19.32 -22.72 -20.06
CA TYR A 125 18.52 -23.86 -20.49
C TYR A 125 18.93 -24.36 -21.89
N ALA A 126 19.15 -23.46 -22.85
CA ALA A 126 19.63 -23.81 -24.19
C ALA A 126 20.98 -24.57 -24.17
N GLN A 127 21.93 -24.15 -23.32
CA GLN A 127 23.20 -24.85 -23.14
C GLN A 127 23.04 -26.24 -22.54
N LEU A 128 22.13 -26.41 -21.56
CA LEU A 128 21.84 -27.71 -20.95
C LEU A 128 21.16 -28.66 -21.93
N GLU A 129 20.26 -28.15 -22.78
CA GLU A 129 19.61 -28.93 -23.83
C GLU A 129 20.62 -29.45 -24.87
N ASP A 130 21.53 -28.60 -25.38
CA ASP A 130 22.57 -29.01 -26.33
C ASP A 130 23.49 -30.12 -25.75
N LEU A 131 23.93 -29.95 -24.49
CA LEU A 131 24.70 -30.97 -23.77
C LEU A 131 23.92 -32.29 -23.60
N SER A 132 22.59 -32.22 -23.42
CA SER A 132 21.75 -33.42 -23.33
C SER A 132 21.56 -34.11 -24.69
N ALA A 133 21.41 -33.34 -25.77
CA ALA A 133 21.24 -33.82 -27.15
C ALA A 133 22.53 -34.40 -27.74
N SER A 134 23.70 -33.89 -27.32
CA SER A 134 25.02 -34.41 -27.70
C SER A 134 25.27 -35.86 -27.23
N LYS A 135 24.48 -36.34 -26.25
CA LYS A 135 24.62 -37.66 -25.63
C LYS A 135 23.94 -38.78 -26.42
N LYS A 136 24.21 -38.86 -27.72
CA LYS A 136 23.81 -40.01 -28.55
C LYS A 136 24.58 -41.27 -28.07
N PRO A 137 23.90 -42.39 -27.77
CA PRO A 137 24.59 -43.61 -27.37
C PRO A 137 25.38 -44.18 -28.56
N HIS A 138 26.61 -44.61 -28.29
CA HIS A 138 27.46 -45.40 -29.19
C HIS A 138 27.30 -46.90 -28.86
#